data_AF-A0A4R7IX13-F1
#
_entry.id   AF-A0A4R7IX13-F1
#
_cell.length_a   1.000
_cell.length_b   1.000
_cell.length_c   1.000
_cell.angle_alpha   90.00
_cell.angle_beta   90.00
_cell.angle_gamma   90.00
#
_symmetry.space_group_name_H-M   'P 1'
#
loop_
_entity.id
_entity.type
_entity.pdbx_description
1 polymer ?
#
loop_
_entity_poly.entity_id
_entity_poly.type
_entity_poly.pdbx_seq_one_letter_code
_entity_poly.pdbx_strand_id
1 'polypeptide(L)'
;MALTGDLDYDTCEDLLDRVRRALREHEGTEHLRLDCRELETVDSMGLSTLLQIHRTAGQDGIGFHLDNIGPALRRLLELTGTYEHLHATQKPTAAADTQGR
;
A
#
# COMPACT_ATOMS: atom_id res chain seq x y z
N MET A 1 6.37 -5.99 6.73
CA MET A 1 5.72 -7.24 6.27
C MET A 1 6.26 -7.57 4.89
N ALA A 2 6.61 -8.83 4.61
CA ALA A 2 7.08 -9.23 3.28
C ALA A 2 5.95 -9.75 2.40
N LEU A 3 5.98 -9.39 1.13
CA LEU A 3 5.09 -9.86 0.07
C LEU A 3 5.89 -10.82 -0.82
N THR A 4 5.32 -12.00 -1.06
CA THR A 4 5.97 -13.10 -1.76
C THR A 4 5.03 -13.67 -2.81
N GLY A 5 5.55 -13.99 -4.01
CA GLY A 5 4.77 -14.54 -5.12
C GLY A 5 4.06 -13.46 -5.92
N ASP A 6 2.77 -13.64 -6.18
CA ASP A 6 1.95 -12.79 -7.04
C ASP A 6 1.06 -11.86 -6.22
N LEU A 7 0.81 -10.64 -6.72
CA LEU A 7 -0.19 -9.74 -6.16
C LEU A 7 -1.46 -9.73 -7.03
N ASP A 8 -2.22 -10.83 -6.97
CA ASP A 8 -3.51 -11.01 -7.65
C ASP A 8 -4.69 -10.88 -6.66
N TYR A 9 -5.93 -10.94 -7.15
CA TYR A 9 -7.17 -10.78 -6.39
C TYR A 9 -7.20 -11.56 -5.08
N ASP A 10 -6.82 -12.84 -5.09
CA ASP A 10 -6.84 -13.73 -3.91
C ASP A 10 -5.87 -13.24 -2.82
N THR A 11 -4.63 -12.92 -3.23
CA THR A 11 -3.59 -12.42 -2.33
C THR A 11 -3.85 -10.99 -1.85
N CYS A 12 -4.60 -10.19 -2.61
CA CYS A 12 -4.96 -8.83 -2.25
C CYS A 12 -5.88 -8.78 -1.02
N GLU A 13 -6.89 -9.67 -0.98
CA GLU A 13 -7.80 -9.75 0.17
C GLU A 13 -7.05 -10.16 1.44
N ASP A 14 -6.19 -11.19 1.35
CA ASP A 14 -5.36 -11.64 2.47
C ASP A 14 -4.37 -10.55 2.92
N LEU A 15 -3.75 -9.82 1.99
CA LEU A 15 -2.87 -8.70 2.32
C LEU A 15 -3.62 -7.60 3.09
N LEU A 16 -4.81 -7.22 2.63
CA LEU A 16 -5.63 -6.21 3.30
C LEU A 16 -5.99 -6.63 4.72
N ASP A 17 -6.42 -7.88 4.92
CA ASP A 17 -6.75 -8.35 6.26
C ASP A 17 -5.52 -8.38 7.16
N ARG A 18 -4.37 -8.87 6.68
CA ARG A 18 -3.10 -8.87 7.42
C ARG A 18 -2.67 -7.47 7.84
N VAL A 19 -2.74 -6.49 6.93
CA VAL A 19 -2.41 -5.11 7.26
C VAL A 19 -3.38 -4.58 8.31
N ARG A 20 -4.69 -4.74 8.12
CA ARG A 20 -5.69 -4.26 9.09
C ARG A 20 -5.52 -4.93 10.45
N ARG A 21 -5.15 -6.21 10.49
CA ARG A 21 -4.84 -6.92 11.73
C ARG A 21 -3.59 -6.36 12.38
N ALA A 22 -2.50 -6.18 11.64
CA ALA A 22 -1.27 -5.59 12.15
C ALA A 22 -1.49 -4.18 12.72
N LEU A 23 -2.29 -3.35 12.03
CA LEU A 23 -2.65 -2.00 12.50
C LEU A 23 -3.47 -2.05 13.80
N ARG A 24 -4.37 -3.02 13.96
CA ARG A 24 -5.15 -3.21 15.19
C ARG A 24 -4.33 -3.82 16.33
N GLU A 25 -3.42 -4.74 16.03
CA GLU A 25 -2.59 -5.44 17.01
C GLU A 25 -1.48 -4.54 17.57
N HIS A 26 -1.02 -3.56 16.78
CA HIS A 26 0.07 -2.67 17.15
C HIS A 26 -0.42 -1.21 17.24
N GLU A 27 -1.13 -0.89 18.32
CA GLU A 27 -1.43 0.49 18.73
C GLU A 27 -0.10 1.27 18.88
N GLY A 28 0.08 2.31 18.06
CA GLY A 28 1.31 3.11 18.02
C GLY A 28 2.27 2.79 16.86
N THR A 29 1.85 1.99 15.87
CA THR A 29 2.63 1.81 14.64
C THR A 29 2.71 3.12 13.87
N GLU A 30 3.90 3.72 13.80
CA GLU A 30 4.12 4.97 13.05
C GLU A 30 4.46 4.72 11.58
N HIS A 31 4.96 3.52 11.24
CA HIS A 31 5.38 3.20 9.88
C HIS A 31 4.97 1.79 9.46
N LEU A 32 4.30 1.67 8.31
CA LEU A 32 3.97 0.42 7.64
C LEU A 32 4.94 0.20 6.48
N ARG A 33 5.81 -0.80 6.61
CA ARG A 33 6.76 -1.19 5.55
C ARG A 33 6.34 -2.49 4.88
N LEU A 34 6.19 -2.47 3.57
CA LEU A 34 5.94 -3.66 2.75
C LEU A 34 7.19 -3.99 1.95
N ASP A 35 7.75 -5.18 2.16
CA ASP A 35 8.91 -5.68 1.43
C ASP A 35 8.44 -6.43 0.19
N CYS A 36 8.79 -5.94 -1.00
CA CYS A 36 8.40 -6.50 -2.29
C CYS A 36 9.54 -7.29 -2.96
N ARG A 37 10.55 -7.73 -2.20
CA ARG A 37 11.72 -8.43 -2.75
C ARG A 37 11.36 -9.70 -3.49
N GLU A 38 10.43 -10.47 -2.95
CA GLU A 38 10.01 -11.78 -3.47
C GLU A 38 8.71 -11.68 -4.28
N LEU A 39 8.33 -10.46 -4.68
CA LEU A 39 7.16 -10.21 -5.50
C LEU A 39 7.52 -10.40 -6.97
N GLU A 40 6.92 -11.40 -7.61
CA GLU A 40 7.21 -11.79 -8.99
C GLU A 40 6.33 -11.03 -9.97
N THR A 41 5.03 -10.90 -9.68
CA THR A 41 4.04 -10.27 -10.55
C THR A 41 3.06 -9.40 -9.77
N VAL A 42 2.58 -8.32 -10.41
CA VAL A 42 1.54 -7.43 -9.88
C VAL A 42 0.61 -7.02 -11.01
N ASP A 43 -0.68 -7.19 -10.78
CA ASP A 43 -1.73 -6.73 -11.70
C ASP A 43 -2.34 -5.39 -11.25
N SER A 44 -3.22 -4.85 -12.08
CA SER A 44 -3.99 -3.63 -11.80
C SER A 44 -4.74 -3.67 -10.47
N MET A 45 -5.19 -4.87 -10.08
CA MET A 45 -5.88 -5.11 -8.80
C MET A 45 -4.90 -5.02 -7.63
N GLY A 46 -3.73 -5.66 -7.74
CA GLY A 46 -2.64 -5.54 -6.76
C GLY A 46 -2.22 -4.10 -6.53
N LEU A 47 -2.08 -3.33 -7.60
CA LEU A 47 -1.80 -1.90 -7.51
C LEU A 47 -2.89 -1.12 -6.74
N SER A 48 -4.15 -1.36 -7.07
CA SER A 48 -5.29 -0.71 -6.42
C SER A 48 -5.35 -1.04 -4.92
N THR A 49 -4.99 -2.26 -4.56
CA THR A 49 -4.88 -2.71 -3.17
C THR A 49 -3.77 -1.97 -2.42
N LEU A 50 -2.58 -1.83 -3.01
CA LEU A 50 -1.48 -1.07 -2.40
C LEU A 50 -1.86 0.41 -2.16
N LEU A 51 -2.56 1.03 -3.12
CA LEU A 51 -3.04 2.41 -2.97
C LEU A 51 -4.09 2.55 -1.85
N GLN A 52 -4.98 1.57 -1.71
CA GLN A 52 -5.95 1.54 -0.61
C GLN A 52 -5.25 1.42 0.74
N ILE A 53 -4.26 0.53 0.86
CA ILE A 53 -3.47 0.36 2.08
C ILE A 53 -2.74 1.65 2.44
N HIS A 54 -2.08 2.28 1.47
CA HIS A 54 -1.39 3.55 1.65
C HIS A 54 -2.36 4.63 2.16
N ARG A 55 -3.58 4.72 1.59
CA ARG A 55 -4.60 5.67 2.04
C ARG A 55 -5.04 5.37 3.47
N THR A 56 -5.38 4.11 3.79
CA THR A 56 -5.81 3.72 5.15
C THR A 56 -4.72 4.03 6.18
N ALA A 57 -3.48 3.60 5.93
CA ALA A 57 -2.35 3.92 6.79
C ALA A 57 -2.21 5.43 6.99
N GLY A 58 -2.32 6.23 5.91
CA GLY A 58 -2.28 7.69 6.00
C GLY A 58 -3.41 8.32 6.80
N GLN A 59 -4.61 7.74 6.79
CA GLN A 59 -5.73 8.19 7.64
C GLN A 59 -5.45 7.96 9.13
N ASP A 60 -4.77 6.86 9.45
CA ASP A 60 -4.31 6.54 10.81
C ASP A 60 -3.01 7.28 11.18
N GLY A 61 -2.47 8.14 10.31
CA GLY A 61 -1.22 8.87 10.53
C GLY A 61 0.05 8.02 10.39
N ILE A 62 -0.06 6.85 9.76
CA ILE A 62 0.98 5.84 9.63
C ILE A 62 1.69 6.01 8.29
N GLY A 63 3.01 6.20 8.34
CA GLY A 63 3.85 6.33 7.16
C GLY A 63 3.97 5.01 6.40
N PHE A 64 3.45 4.96 5.18
CA PHE A 64 3.54 3.77 4.32
C PHE A 64 4.79 3.82 3.43
N HIS A 65 5.53 2.72 3.38
CA HIS A 65 6.73 2.58 2.56
C HIS A 65 6.80 1.21 1.88
N LEU A 66 7.21 1.22 0.62
CA LEU A 66 7.50 0.03 -0.16
C LEU A 66 9.03 -0.17 -0.21
N ASP A 67 9.51 -1.27 0.34
CA ASP A 67 10.90 -1.67 0.33
C ASP A 67 11.17 -2.74 -0.74
N ASN A 68 12.39 -2.78 -1.27
CA ASN A 68 12.84 -3.77 -2.26
C ASN A 68 11.90 -3.93 -3.49
N ILE A 69 11.35 -2.83 -4.02
CA ILE A 69 10.47 -2.86 -5.20
C ILE A 69 11.19 -3.47 -6.40
N GLY A 70 10.71 -4.64 -6.84
CA GLY A 70 11.19 -5.32 -8.04
C GLY A 70 10.94 -4.53 -9.34
N PRO A 71 11.64 -4.87 -10.43
CA PRO A 71 11.55 -4.14 -11.71
C PRO A 71 10.14 -4.20 -12.33
N ALA A 72 9.41 -5.31 -12.17
CA ALA A 72 8.05 -5.46 -12.69
C ALA A 72 7.08 -4.49 -11.99
N LEU A 73 7.05 -4.50 -10.65
CA LEU A 73 6.23 -3.59 -9.86
C LEU A 73 6.61 -2.13 -10.11
N ARG A 74 7.91 -1.81 -10.13
CA ARG A 74 8.38 -0.45 -10.44
C ARG A 74 7.85 0.01 -11.79
N ARG A 75 7.99 -0.82 -12.84
CA ARG A 75 7.53 -0.47 -14.18
C ARG A 75 6.02 -0.21 -14.20
N LEU A 76 5.23 -1.05 -13.52
CA LEU A 76 3.79 -0.85 -13.41
C LEU A 76 3.47 0.49 -12.74
N LEU A 77 4.09 0.77 -11.59
CA LEU A 77 3.90 2.01 -10.84
C LEU A 77 4.26 3.26 -11.64
N GLU A 78 5.34 3.20 -12.42
CA GLU A 78 5.77 4.29 -13.30
C GLU A 78 4.79 4.48 -14.46
N LEU A 79 4.33 3.38 -15.08
CA LEU A 79 3.38 3.42 -16.18
C LEU A 79 2.02 3.99 -15.77
N THR A 80 1.57 3.67 -14.55
CA THR A 80 0.31 4.19 -14.01
C THR A 80 0.48 5.55 -13.32
N GLY A 81 1.70 6.07 -13.21
CA GLY A 81 2.00 7.32 -12.51
C GLY A 81 1.75 7.27 -11.00
N THR A 82 1.60 6.08 -10.42
CA THR A 82 1.26 5.87 -9.00
C THR A 82 2.50 5.71 -8.12
N TYR A 83 3.69 5.57 -8.72
CA TYR A 83 4.95 5.50 -8.01
C TYR A 83 5.13 6.70 -7.05
N GLU A 84 4.95 7.92 -7.55
CA GLU A 84 5.05 9.13 -6.74
C GLU A 84 3.96 9.20 -5.67
N HIS A 85 2.76 8.69 -5.94
CA HIS A 85 1.68 8.66 -4.95
C HIS A 85 1.96 7.74 -3.77
N LEU A 86 2.63 6.61 -3.99
CA LEU A 86 3.00 5.65 -2.93
C LEU A 86 4.29 6.04 -2.20
N HIS A 87 5.17 6.79 -2.85
CA HIS A 87 6.43 7.29 -2.26
C HIS A 87 6.32 8.70 -1.68
N ALA A 88 5.30 9.47 -2.05
CA ALA A 88 5.01 10.72 -1.40
C ALA A 88 4.68 10.41 0.06
N THR A 89 5.60 10.75 0.96
CA THR A 89 5.30 10.83 2.40
C THR A 89 4.06 11.69 2.54
N GLN A 90 2.93 11.07 2.86
CA GLN A 90 1.69 11.78 3.10
C GLN A 90 1.97 12.76 4.24
N LYS A 91 2.14 14.04 3.89
CA LYS A 91 1.78 15.10 4.82
C LYS A 91 0.32 14.82 5.18
N PRO A 92 -0.06 14.76 6.47
CA PRO A 92 -1.44 14.56 6.84
C PRO A 92 -2.25 15.68 6.17
N THR A 93 -2.99 15.32 5.11
CA THR A 93 -3.87 16.25 4.44
C THR A 93 -5.08 16.39 5.34
N ALA A 94 -5.02 17.37 6.24
CA ALA A 94 -6.19 17.86 6.92
C ALA A 94 -7.02 18.68 5.91
N ALA A 95 -7.82 18.00 5.08
CA ALA A 95 -8.96 18.55 4.31
C ALA A 95 -9.51 17.43 3.39
N ALA A 96 -10.68 16.87 3.70
CA ALA A 96 -12.00 17.31 3.24
C ALA A 96 -12.38 16.69 1.89
N ASP A 97 -13.31 15.73 1.91
CA ASP A 97 -14.45 15.80 1.00
C ASP A 97 -15.68 15.14 1.64
N THR A 98 -16.59 16.00 2.08
CA THR A 98 -17.99 15.68 2.35
C THR A 98 -18.63 15.30 1.01
N GLN A 99 -18.68 14.01 0.66
CA GLN A 99 -19.48 13.59 -0.48
C GLN A 99 -20.95 13.57 -0.08
N GLY A 100 -21.58 14.74 -0.18
CA GLY A 100 -23.02 14.88 -0.23
C GLY A 100 -23.55 14.35 -1.57
N ARG A 101 -24.65 13.61 -1.50
CA ARG A 101 -25.72 13.63 -2.50
C ARG A 101 -27.05 13.51 -1.79
#